data_AF-A0A1I8GZW5-F1
#
_entry.id   AF-A0A1I8GZW5-F1
#
_cell.length_a   1.000
_cell.length_b   1.000
_cell.length_c   1.000
_cell.angle_alpha   90.00
_cell.angle_beta   90.00
_cell.angle_gamma   90.00
#
_symmetry.space_group_name_H-M   'P 1'
#
loop_
_entity.id
_entity.type
_entity.pdbx_description
1 polymer ?
#
loop_
_entity_poly.entity_id
_entity_poly.type
_entity_poly.pdbx_seq_one_letter_code
_entity_poly.pdbx_strand_id
1 'polypeptide(L)'
;ACLEAFERFSGRKSCPMCRKEAYEKRLIYDGEYQHLVRCATRILHWPPMHPVVKRGALNPGHLARLRCPPALQAAAPAAAATDPRLRRRFYEERLAEVSDRMVRCCDLGVNDFLADIDRCVAASRRVFQAWPGARRDLSEEQWGDTAGKAIRRCDADCPICLLPLAVPASAVGAAAAASALARPAVLLSCSHVFHAVCIATFEELVCDAPARLCPVCRAPGYQKRPIDPSILLPG
;
A
#
# COMPACT_ATOMS: atom_id res chain seq x y z
N ALA A 1 -42.88 -28.64 9.86
CA ALA A 1 -43.05 -29.98 9.27
C ALA A 1 -42.05 -31.02 9.82
N CYS A 2 -40.76 -31.05 9.43
CA CYS A 2 -39.85 -32.15 9.81
C CYS A 2 -39.37 -32.10 11.27
N LEU A 3 -39.00 -30.92 11.79
CA LEU A 3 -38.57 -30.78 13.19
C LEU A 3 -39.72 -31.05 14.17
N GLU A 4 -40.94 -30.60 13.85
CA GLU A 4 -42.14 -30.86 14.67
C GLU A 4 -42.50 -32.35 14.68
N ALA A 5 -42.37 -33.04 13.54
CA ALA A 5 -42.57 -34.48 13.48
C ALA A 5 -41.53 -35.23 14.33
N PHE A 6 -40.26 -34.79 14.31
CA PHE A 6 -39.20 -35.35 15.15
C PHE A 6 -39.47 -35.12 16.65
N GLU A 7 -39.87 -33.91 17.05
CA GLU A 7 -40.24 -33.60 18.44
C GLU A 7 -41.43 -34.45 18.91
N ARG A 8 -42.42 -34.67 18.03
CA ARG A 8 -43.57 -35.53 18.32
C ARG A 8 -43.16 -37.00 18.49
N PHE A 9 -42.25 -37.49 17.65
CA PHE A 9 -41.76 -38.87 17.71
C PHE A 9 -40.85 -39.11 18.93
N SER A 10 -39.96 -38.16 19.22
CA SER A 10 -39.02 -38.24 20.35
C SER A 10 -39.65 -37.89 21.70
N GLY A 11 -40.86 -37.30 21.70
CA GLY A 11 -41.58 -36.89 22.90
C GLY A 11 -40.93 -35.75 23.67
N ARG A 12 -39.87 -35.13 23.14
CA ARG A 12 -39.12 -34.04 23.79
C ARG A 12 -38.75 -32.96 22.77
N LYS A 13 -38.84 -31.69 23.18
CA LYS A 13 -38.41 -30.55 22.37
C LYS A 13 -36.89 -30.41 22.45
N SER A 14 -36.17 -31.16 21.63
CA SER A 14 -34.69 -31.13 21.60
C SER A 14 -34.17 -31.02 20.16
N CYS A 15 -33.02 -30.38 19.99
CA CYS A 15 -32.37 -30.29 18.68
C CYS A 15 -31.92 -31.69 18.21
N PRO A 16 -32.28 -32.15 17.00
CA PRO A 16 -31.90 -33.48 16.51
C PRO A 16 -30.40 -33.65 16.31
N MET A 17 -29.65 -32.56 16.14
CA MET A 17 -28.21 -32.58 15.93
C MET A 17 -27.42 -32.61 17.23
N CYS A 18 -27.81 -31.81 18.22
CA CYS A 18 -27.03 -31.61 19.46
C CYS A 18 -27.79 -31.95 20.75
N ARG A 19 -29.05 -32.40 20.66
CA ARG A 19 -29.93 -32.82 21.77
C ARG A 19 -30.22 -31.78 22.86
N LYS A 20 -29.90 -30.51 22.63
CA LYS A 20 -30.18 -29.41 23.57
C LYS A 20 -31.67 -29.06 23.60
N GLU A 21 -32.23 -28.86 24.79
CA GLU A 21 -33.69 -28.72 25.00
C GLU A 21 -34.20 -27.26 24.95
N ALA A 22 -33.33 -26.28 25.18
CA ALA A 22 -33.65 -24.86 25.08
C ALA A 22 -33.06 -24.27 23.79
N TYR A 23 -33.68 -24.57 22.65
CA TYR A 23 -33.24 -24.07 21.34
C TYR A 23 -34.36 -23.30 20.63
N GLU A 24 -33.99 -22.22 19.95
CA GLU A 24 -34.90 -21.44 19.12
C GLU A 24 -34.89 -21.95 17.68
N LYS A 25 -36.06 -21.87 17.02
CA LYS A 25 -36.26 -22.33 15.65
C LYS A 25 -36.51 -21.14 14.75
N ARG A 26 -35.74 -21.02 13.68
CA ARG A 26 -35.98 -20.06 12.58
C ARG A 26 -36.26 -20.83 11.30
N LEU A 27 -37.34 -20.48 10.61
CA LEU A 27 -37.63 -20.99 9.28
C LEU A 27 -36.62 -20.40 8.28
N ILE A 28 -35.90 -21.28 7.61
CA ILE A 28 -34.93 -20.92 6.56
C ILE A 28 -35.36 -21.66 5.29
N TYR A 29 -35.56 -20.92 4.20
CA TYR A 29 -36.01 -21.45 2.91
C TYR A 29 -34.85 -21.95 2.03
N ASP A 30 -33.61 -21.79 2.48
CA ASP A 30 -32.40 -22.22 1.76
C ASP A 30 -32.41 -23.71 1.44
N GLY A 31 -32.97 -24.54 2.31
CA GLY A 31 -33.08 -25.99 2.09
C GLY A 31 -34.02 -26.34 0.94
N GLU A 32 -35.14 -25.64 0.80
CA GLU A 32 -36.08 -25.78 -0.32
C GLU A 32 -35.42 -25.34 -1.62
N TYR A 33 -34.74 -24.18 -1.59
CA TYR A 33 -33.98 -23.70 -2.74
C TYR A 33 -32.90 -24.70 -3.19
N GLN A 34 -32.09 -25.21 -2.26
CA GLN A 34 -31.06 -26.22 -2.55
C GLN A 34 -31.66 -27.53 -3.06
N HIS A 35 -32.80 -27.95 -2.53
CA HIS A 35 -33.50 -29.15 -3.00
C HIS A 35 -34.00 -28.97 -4.43
N LEU A 36 -34.63 -27.83 -4.74
CA LEU A 36 -35.10 -27.50 -6.08
C LEU A 36 -33.93 -27.43 -7.08
N VAL A 37 -32.82 -26.82 -6.68
CA VAL A 37 -31.59 -26.77 -7.50
C VAL A 37 -31.03 -28.17 -7.74
N ARG A 38 -30.94 -29.03 -6.72
CA ARG A 38 -30.49 -30.43 -6.87
C ARG A 38 -31.42 -31.25 -7.75
N CYS A 39 -32.74 -31.10 -7.60
CA CYS A 39 -33.73 -31.75 -8.46
C CYS A 39 -33.59 -31.31 -9.91
N ALA A 40 -33.52 -30.00 -10.16
CA ALA A 40 -33.29 -29.46 -11.49
C ALA A 40 -32.00 -29.99 -12.09
N THR A 41 -30.91 -30.02 -11.30
CA THR A 41 -29.62 -30.56 -11.74
C THR A 41 -29.73 -32.05 -12.10
N ARG A 42 -30.39 -32.88 -11.28
CA ARG A 42 -30.60 -34.31 -11.59
C ARG A 42 -31.45 -34.53 -12.85
N ILE A 43 -32.49 -33.74 -13.04
CA ILE A 43 -33.33 -33.79 -14.25
C ILE A 43 -32.50 -33.40 -15.48
N LEU A 44 -31.63 -32.39 -15.36
CA LEU A 44 -30.78 -31.92 -16.46
C LEU A 44 -29.59 -32.85 -16.76
N HIS A 45 -29.12 -33.64 -15.79
CA HIS A 45 -27.96 -34.52 -15.90
C HIS A 45 -28.32 -36.02 -16.00
N TRP A 46 -29.60 -36.39 -16.08
CA TRP A 46 -30.02 -37.77 -16.32
C TRP A 46 -29.67 -38.17 -17.76
N PRO A 47 -28.82 -39.18 -18.00
CA PRO A 47 -28.57 -39.68 -19.35
C PRO A 47 -29.86 -40.32 -19.89
N PRO A 48 -30.19 -40.18 -21.19
CA PRO A 48 -31.46 -40.66 -21.71
C PRO A 48 -31.45 -42.19 -21.75
N MET A 49 -31.95 -42.83 -20.71
CA MET A 49 -32.33 -44.24 -20.81
C MET A 49 -33.72 -44.31 -21.44
N HIS A 50 -33.72 -44.74 -22.70
CA HIS A 50 -34.81 -45.20 -23.56
C HIS A 50 -35.43 -44.22 -24.60
N PRO A 51 -35.58 -44.66 -25.88
CA PRO A 51 -35.81 -43.80 -27.02
C PRO A 51 -37.30 -43.80 -27.41
N VAL A 52 -38.14 -43.04 -26.73
CA VAL A 52 -39.52 -42.80 -27.17
C VAL A 52 -39.88 -41.36 -26.87
N VAL A 53 -40.58 -40.72 -27.80
CA VAL A 53 -40.92 -39.28 -27.84
C VAL A 53 -39.86 -38.38 -28.50
N LYS A 54 -39.47 -38.73 -29.73
CA LYS A 54 -39.29 -37.70 -30.77
C LYS A 54 -40.67 -37.17 -31.18
N ARG A 55 -41.19 -36.16 -30.48
CA ARG A 55 -42.22 -35.23 -30.98
C ARG A 55 -42.36 -34.08 -29.98
N GLY A 56 -41.75 -32.94 -30.29
CA GLY A 56 -42.11 -31.65 -29.71
C GLY A 56 -41.36 -31.16 -28.46
N ALA A 57 -40.28 -31.80 -28.02
CA ALA A 57 -39.52 -31.34 -26.86
C ALA A 57 -38.63 -30.13 -27.23
N LEU A 58 -39.02 -28.95 -26.73
CA LEU A 58 -38.22 -27.74 -26.72
C LEU A 58 -36.82 -28.03 -26.17
N ASN A 59 -35.80 -27.60 -26.91
CA ASN A 59 -34.40 -27.73 -26.53
C ASN A 59 -34.14 -27.20 -25.10
N PRO A 60 -33.24 -27.82 -24.31
CA PRO A 60 -32.84 -27.33 -22.97
C PRO A 60 -32.36 -25.86 -22.94
N GLY A 61 -31.90 -25.33 -24.08
CA GLY A 61 -31.57 -23.91 -24.26
C GLY A 61 -32.77 -22.95 -24.28
N HIS A 62 -34.00 -23.45 -24.34
CA HIS A 62 -35.23 -22.64 -24.33
C HIS A 62 -35.66 -22.27 -22.90
N LEU A 63 -35.50 -23.18 -21.94
CA LEU A 63 -35.81 -22.92 -20.52
C LEU A 63 -34.81 -21.97 -19.85
N ALA A 64 -33.54 -22.00 -20.28
CA ALA A 64 -32.53 -21.03 -19.84
C ALA A 64 -32.83 -19.60 -20.32
N ARG A 65 -33.47 -19.45 -21.49
CA ARG A 65 -33.93 -18.15 -22.00
C ARG A 65 -35.09 -17.63 -21.17
N LEU A 66 -36.03 -18.48 -20.76
CA LEU A 66 -37.23 -18.09 -20.00
C LEU A 66 -36.96 -17.60 -18.56
N ARG A 67 -35.76 -17.83 -18.00
CA ARG A 67 -35.38 -17.37 -16.64
C ARG A 67 -34.38 -16.21 -16.63
N CYS A 68 -33.93 -15.72 -17.78
CA CYS A 68 -33.16 -14.48 -17.84
C CYS A 68 -34.11 -13.28 -17.71
N PRO A 69 -33.84 -12.31 -16.83
CA PRO A 69 -34.55 -11.03 -16.80
C PRO A 69 -34.68 -10.44 -18.22
N PRO A 70 -35.80 -9.81 -18.60
CA PRO A 70 -36.00 -9.27 -19.96
C PRO A 70 -34.86 -8.34 -20.42
N ALA A 71 -34.26 -7.60 -19.48
CA ALA A 71 -33.10 -6.74 -19.73
C ALA A 71 -31.83 -7.49 -20.21
N LEU A 72 -31.65 -8.76 -19.80
CA LEU A 72 -30.54 -9.62 -20.23
C LEU A 72 -30.83 -10.34 -21.55
N GLN A 73 -32.10 -10.55 -21.90
CA GLN A 73 -32.50 -11.11 -23.19
C GLN A 73 -32.36 -10.09 -24.33
N ALA A 74 -32.56 -8.80 -24.05
CA ALA A 74 -32.39 -7.73 -25.03
C ALA A 74 -30.92 -7.48 -25.42
N ALA A 75 -29.98 -7.82 -24.54
CA ALA A 75 -28.55 -7.54 -24.72
C ALA A 75 -27.74 -8.69 -25.33
N ALA A 76 -28.29 -9.92 -25.36
CA ALA A 76 -27.62 -11.06 -25.95
C ALA A 76 -28.22 -11.34 -27.34
N PRO A 77 -27.57 -10.92 -28.45
CA PRO A 77 -28.07 -11.29 -29.77
C PRO A 77 -28.02 -12.81 -29.89
N ALA A 78 -29.07 -13.43 -30.41
CA ALA A 78 -29.13 -14.87 -30.64
C ALA A 78 -27.92 -15.40 -31.46
N ALA A 79 -27.22 -14.52 -32.19
CA ALA A 79 -25.96 -14.78 -32.88
C ALA A 79 -24.75 -15.03 -31.96
N ALA A 80 -24.69 -14.44 -30.75
CA ALA A 80 -23.61 -14.64 -29.78
C ALA A 80 -23.66 -16.03 -29.12
N ALA A 81 -24.77 -16.76 -29.24
CA ALA A 81 -24.87 -18.15 -28.80
C ALA A 81 -24.17 -19.13 -29.77
N THR A 82 -23.89 -18.71 -31.00
CA THR A 82 -23.33 -19.56 -32.06
C THR A 82 -21.88 -19.20 -32.41
N ASP A 83 -21.47 -17.93 -32.29
CA ASP A 83 -20.09 -17.49 -32.53
C ASP A 83 -19.25 -17.47 -31.23
N PRO A 84 -18.19 -18.29 -31.12
CA PRO A 84 -17.28 -18.32 -29.97
C PRO A 84 -16.65 -16.97 -29.63
N ARG A 85 -16.42 -16.09 -30.62
CA ARG A 85 -15.75 -14.79 -30.42
C ARG A 85 -16.67 -13.78 -29.73
N LEU A 86 -17.94 -13.73 -30.13
CA LEU A 86 -18.94 -12.86 -29.52
C LEU A 86 -19.27 -13.30 -28.09
N ARG A 87 -19.32 -14.62 -27.85
CA ARG A 87 -19.49 -15.17 -26.50
C ARG A 87 -18.32 -14.81 -25.57
N ARG A 88 -17.09 -14.89 -26.08
CA ARG A 88 -15.89 -14.51 -25.33
C ARG A 88 -15.94 -13.03 -24.92
N ARG A 89 -16.22 -12.13 -25.87
CA ARG A 89 -16.34 -10.69 -25.60
C ARG A 89 -17.43 -10.38 -24.56
N PHE A 90 -18.59 -11.02 -24.67
CA PHE A 90 -19.67 -10.85 -23.71
C PHE A 90 -19.23 -11.21 -22.27
N TYR A 91 -18.55 -12.35 -22.08
CA TYR A 91 -18.07 -12.73 -20.76
C TYR A 91 -16.90 -11.86 -20.27
N GLU A 92 -16.03 -11.41 -21.16
CA GLU A 92 -14.97 -10.45 -20.85
C GLU A 92 -15.55 -9.12 -20.34
N GLU A 93 -16.57 -8.58 -21.03
CA GLU A 93 -17.27 -7.37 -20.61
C GLU A 93 -17.96 -7.53 -19.25
N ARG A 94 -18.61 -8.68 -19.00
CA ARG A 94 -19.27 -8.94 -17.71
C ARG A 94 -18.27 -9.14 -16.58
N LEU A 95 -17.14 -9.78 -16.85
CA LEU A 95 -16.07 -9.94 -15.85
C LEU A 95 -15.45 -8.58 -15.53
N ALA A 96 -15.21 -7.73 -16.54
CA ALA A 96 -14.76 -6.35 -16.35
C ALA A 96 -15.75 -5.56 -15.49
N GLU A 97 -17.05 -5.63 -15.78
CA GLU A 97 -18.09 -4.95 -14.98
C GLU A 97 -18.06 -5.36 -13.49
N VAL A 98 -17.94 -6.66 -13.20
CA VAL A 98 -17.87 -7.18 -11.83
C VAL A 98 -16.56 -6.77 -11.15
N SER A 99 -15.43 -6.84 -11.88
CA SER A 99 -14.12 -6.40 -11.40
C SER A 99 -14.13 -4.91 -11.07
N ASP A 100 -14.62 -4.07 -11.99
CA ASP A 100 -14.74 -2.63 -11.78
C ASP A 100 -15.65 -2.29 -10.62
N ARG A 101 -16.75 -3.04 -10.43
CA ARG A 101 -17.62 -2.88 -9.25
C ARG A 101 -16.87 -3.22 -7.96
N MET A 102 -16.08 -4.29 -7.93
CA MET A 102 -15.26 -4.64 -6.78
C MET A 102 -14.22 -3.56 -6.48
N VAL A 103 -13.50 -3.10 -7.49
CA VAL A 103 -12.50 -2.02 -7.37
C VAL A 103 -13.16 -0.74 -6.84
N ARG A 104 -14.32 -0.36 -7.36
CA ARG A 104 -15.09 0.80 -6.86
C ARG A 104 -15.55 0.62 -5.41
N CYS A 105 -15.97 -0.57 -5.00
CA CYS A 105 -16.31 -0.85 -3.59
C CYS A 105 -15.10 -0.77 -2.66
N CYS A 106 -13.88 -0.92 -3.20
CA CYS A 106 -12.63 -0.78 -2.47
C CYS A 106 -11.93 0.56 -2.71
N ASP A 107 -12.55 1.49 -3.44
CA ASP A 107 -12.02 2.84 -3.61
C ASP A 107 -12.32 3.66 -2.35
N LEU A 108 -11.43 3.52 -1.37
CA LEU A 108 -11.52 4.19 -0.08
C LEU A 108 -11.03 5.64 -0.13
N GLY A 109 -10.77 6.19 -1.33
CA GLY A 109 -10.21 7.54 -1.48
C GLY A 109 -8.79 7.67 -0.90
N VAL A 110 -8.02 6.57 -0.84
CA VAL A 110 -6.67 6.57 -0.27
C VAL A 110 -5.76 7.56 -1.01
N ASN A 111 -5.88 7.64 -2.33
CA ASN A 111 -5.10 8.57 -3.13
C ASN A 111 -5.44 10.04 -2.81
N ASP A 112 -6.71 10.35 -2.59
CA ASP A 112 -7.12 11.70 -2.19
C ASP A 112 -6.60 12.03 -0.79
N PHE A 113 -6.72 11.10 0.16
CA PHE A 113 -6.15 11.25 1.50
C PHE A 113 -4.63 11.46 1.48
N LEU A 114 -3.89 10.69 0.68
CA LEU A 114 -2.45 10.86 0.53
C LEU A 114 -2.12 12.22 -0.12
N ALA A 115 -2.89 12.64 -1.12
CA ALA A 115 -2.75 13.96 -1.72
C ALA A 115 -3.05 15.09 -0.72
N ASP A 116 -3.99 14.89 0.20
CA ASP A 116 -4.30 15.85 1.28
C ASP A 116 -3.12 15.97 2.26
N ILE A 117 -2.52 14.83 2.66
CA ILE A 117 -1.30 14.81 3.48
C ILE A 117 -0.19 15.59 2.78
N ASP A 118 0.07 15.32 1.50
CA ASP A 118 1.12 15.98 0.74
C ASP A 118 0.89 17.49 0.64
N ARG A 119 -0.37 17.93 0.46
CA ARG A 119 -0.73 19.36 0.48
C ARG A 119 -0.49 19.99 1.84
N CYS A 120 -0.85 19.32 2.93
CA CYS A 120 -0.59 19.78 4.29
C CYS A 120 0.90 19.91 4.59
N VAL A 121 1.69 18.91 4.20
CA VAL A 121 3.16 18.91 4.36
C VAL A 121 3.79 20.01 3.52
N ALA A 122 3.36 20.19 2.27
CA ALA A 122 3.84 21.26 1.40
C ALA A 122 3.53 22.65 1.97
N ALA A 123 2.31 22.87 2.49
CA ALA A 123 1.94 24.12 3.15
C ALA A 123 2.82 24.40 4.37
N SER A 124 3.07 23.39 5.22
CA SER A 124 3.98 23.51 6.36
C SER A 124 5.40 23.90 5.92
N ARG A 125 5.95 23.23 4.90
CA ARG A 125 7.28 23.53 4.36
C ARG A 125 7.40 24.97 3.86
N ARG A 126 6.35 25.53 3.24
CA ARG A 126 6.35 26.93 2.77
C ARG A 126 6.51 27.93 3.92
N VAL A 127 5.87 27.68 5.07
CA VAL A 127 6.03 28.52 6.27
C VAL A 127 7.48 28.52 6.75
N PHE A 128 8.11 27.34 6.80
CA PHE A 128 9.52 27.23 7.20
C PHE A 128 10.49 27.87 6.20
N GLN A 129 10.17 27.83 4.89
CA GLN A 129 10.97 28.48 3.86
C GLN A 129 10.85 30.01 3.87
N ALA A 130 9.66 30.53 4.19
CA ALA A 130 9.41 31.96 4.31
C ALA A 130 9.98 32.59 5.60
N TRP A 131 10.50 31.76 6.53
CA TRP A 131 11.06 32.25 7.79
C TRP A 131 12.37 33.03 7.55
N PRO A 132 12.43 34.34 7.92
CA PRO A 132 13.58 35.20 7.64
C PRO A 132 14.90 34.73 8.25
N GLY A 133 14.84 33.90 9.30
CA GLY A 133 16.04 33.29 9.91
C GLY A 133 16.74 32.26 9.04
N ALA A 134 16.15 31.82 7.92
CA ALA A 134 16.69 30.78 7.06
C ALA A 134 17.84 31.25 6.13
N ARG A 135 18.12 32.56 6.04
CA ARG A 135 19.19 33.13 5.20
C ARG A 135 19.98 34.22 5.93
N ARG A 136 20.47 33.96 7.15
CA ARG A 136 21.43 34.86 7.81
C ARG A 136 22.85 34.42 7.51
N ASP A 137 23.62 35.29 6.87
CA ASP A 137 25.07 35.14 6.73
C ASP A 137 25.75 35.23 8.10
N LEU A 138 26.49 34.18 8.44
CA LEU A 138 27.23 34.09 9.69
C LEU A 138 28.52 34.90 9.61
N SER A 139 28.81 35.69 10.64
CA SER A 139 30.10 36.33 10.80
C SER A 139 31.21 35.31 11.12
N GLU A 140 32.48 35.70 10.94
CA GLU A 140 33.63 34.86 11.30
C GLU A 140 33.62 34.40 12.76
N GLU A 141 33.25 35.28 13.69
CA GLU A 141 33.10 34.95 15.12
C GLU A 141 32.03 33.87 15.34
N GLN A 142 30.88 33.99 14.67
CA GLN A 142 29.79 33.02 14.78
C GLN A 142 30.16 31.66 14.15
N TRP A 143 31.00 31.65 13.12
CA TRP A 143 31.59 30.41 12.61
C TRP A 143 32.52 29.76 13.63
N GLY A 144 33.32 30.55 14.35
CA GLY A 144 34.13 30.09 15.48
C GLY A 144 33.28 29.42 16.56
N ASP A 145 32.19 30.05 16.98
CA ASP A 145 31.24 29.48 17.95
C ASP A 145 30.61 28.17 17.46
N THR A 146 30.27 28.13 16.17
CA THR A 146 29.66 26.97 15.51
C THR A 146 30.63 25.80 15.43
N ALA A 147 31.91 26.06 15.12
CA ALA A 147 32.97 25.07 15.17
C ALA A 147 33.20 24.57 16.60
N GLY A 148 33.24 25.47 17.58
CA GLY A 148 33.34 25.10 18.99
C GLY A 148 32.19 24.22 19.48
N LYS A 149 30.96 24.44 18.97
CA LYS A 149 29.80 23.57 19.23
C LYS A 149 30.00 22.17 18.65
N ALA A 150 30.50 22.05 17.41
CA ALA A 150 30.76 20.76 16.77
C ALA A 150 31.83 19.96 17.53
N ILE A 151 32.90 20.62 17.99
CA ILE A 151 33.95 19.99 18.80
C ILE A 151 33.39 19.46 20.12
N ARG A 152 32.58 20.26 20.83
CA ARG A 152 31.96 19.82 22.11
C ARG A 152 30.99 18.66 21.97
N ARG A 153 30.40 18.48 20.78
CA ARG A 153 29.54 17.32 20.48
C ARG A 153 30.34 16.06 20.19
N CYS A 154 31.65 16.19 20.00
CA CYS A 154 32.54 15.12 19.59
C CYS A 154 32.04 14.44 18.30
N ASP A 155 31.66 15.25 17.29
CA ASP A 155 31.26 14.77 15.97
C ASP A 155 32.48 14.12 15.28
N ALA A 156 32.77 12.87 15.62
CA ALA A 156 33.92 12.13 15.13
C ALA A 156 33.65 11.43 13.79
N ASP A 157 32.39 11.08 13.52
CA ASP A 157 31.95 10.34 12.34
C ASP A 157 31.00 11.17 11.47
N CYS A 158 31.06 10.96 10.16
CA CYS A 158 30.14 11.59 9.23
C CYS A 158 28.76 10.90 9.33
N PRO A 159 27.68 11.61 9.67
CA PRO A 159 26.36 10.99 9.84
C PRO A 159 25.75 10.40 8.55
N ILE A 160 26.30 10.72 7.38
CA ILE A 160 25.81 10.22 6.08
C ILE A 160 26.44 8.87 5.74
N CYS A 161 27.76 8.75 5.86
CA CYS A 161 28.50 7.54 5.46
C CYS A 161 28.99 6.70 6.64
N LEU A 162 28.83 7.18 7.87
CA LEU A 162 29.24 6.52 9.12
C LEU A 162 30.75 6.23 9.19
N LEU A 163 31.55 7.00 8.45
CA LEU A 163 33.01 6.92 8.49
C LEU A 163 33.59 8.12 9.25
N PRO A 164 34.76 7.96 9.88
CA PRO A 164 35.41 9.05 10.61
C PRO A 164 35.62 10.31 9.75
N LEU A 165 35.33 11.46 10.34
CA LEU A 165 35.62 12.78 9.80
C LEU A 165 37.11 13.09 9.92
N ALA A 166 37.72 12.68 11.03
CA ALA A 166 39.15 12.75 11.28
C ALA A 166 39.59 11.50 12.03
N VAL A 167 40.79 11.00 11.74
CA VAL A 167 41.35 9.86 12.47
C VAL A 167 42.72 10.24 12.99
N PRO A 168 43.00 10.07 14.30
CA PRO A 168 44.31 10.36 14.83
C PRO A 168 45.33 9.34 14.30
N ALA A 169 46.53 9.81 13.97
CA ALA A 169 47.64 8.98 13.48
C ALA A 169 48.08 7.88 14.47
N SER A 170 47.64 7.97 15.73
CA SER A 170 47.88 6.96 16.76
C SER A 170 46.92 5.76 16.69
N ALA A 171 45.72 5.90 16.10
CA ALA A 171 44.70 4.86 16.07
C ALA A 171 44.77 3.96 14.83
N VAL A 172 45.39 4.44 13.75
CA VAL A 172 45.62 3.73 12.49
C VAL A 172 46.96 4.17 11.93
N GLY A 173 47.66 3.27 11.25
CA GLY A 173 48.96 3.58 10.65
C GLY A 173 48.91 4.87 9.82
N ALA A 174 50.03 5.61 9.81
CA ALA A 174 50.12 6.97 9.27
C ALA A 174 49.50 7.16 7.88
N ALA A 175 49.54 6.14 7.01
CA ALA A 175 48.93 6.17 5.68
C ALA A 175 47.39 6.22 5.70
N ALA A 176 46.75 5.48 6.61
CA ALA A 176 45.29 5.45 6.74
C ALA A 176 44.77 6.72 7.44
N ALA A 177 45.51 7.24 8.43
CA ALA A 177 45.21 8.54 9.03
C ALA A 177 45.35 9.68 8.00
N ALA A 178 46.44 9.70 7.22
CA ALA A 178 46.62 10.66 6.13
C ALA A 178 45.50 10.58 5.08
N SER A 179 45.04 9.37 4.73
CA SER A 179 43.91 9.19 3.82
C SER A 179 42.58 9.68 4.39
N ALA A 180 42.37 9.60 5.71
CA ALA A 180 41.16 10.12 6.35
C ALA A 180 41.19 11.65 6.48
N LEU A 181 42.33 12.22 6.87
CA LEU A 181 42.55 13.68 6.87
C LEU A 181 42.52 14.30 5.47
N ALA A 182 42.83 13.51 4.43
CA ALA A 182 42.73 13.95 3.04
C ALA A 182 41.28 14.13 2.56
N ARG A 183 40.28 13.63 3.30
CA ARG A 183 38.87 13.85 2.97
C ARG A 183 38.44 15.23 3.49
N PRO A 184 38.14 16.20 2.62
CA PRO A 184 37.71 17.52 3.07
C PRO A 184 36.42 17.41 3.87
N ALA A 185 36.40 18.01 5.06
CA ALA A 185 35.21 18.11 5.91
C ALA A 185 34.56 19.49 5.76
N VAL A 186 33.25 19.54 5.99
CA VAL A 186 32.42 20.72 5.83
C VAL A 186 31.56 20.90 7.06
N LEU A 187 31.65 22.08 7.67
CA LEU A 187 30.82 22.52 8.77
C LEU A 187 29.60 23.28 8.23
N LEU A 188 28.41 22.91 8.70
CA LEU A 188 27.18 23.62 8.40
C LEU A 188 26.89 24.70 9.44
N SER A 189 26.13 25.74 9.06
CA SER A 189 25.65 26.80 9.97
C SER A 189 24.87 26.28 11.18
N CYS A 190 24.32 25.07 11.08
CA CYS A 190 23.62 24.39 12.17
C CYS A 190 24.55 23.56 13.07
N SER A 191 25.87 23.76 13.02
CA SER A 191 26.91 23.05 13.80
C SER A 191 27.03 21.54 13.57
N HIS A 192 26.64 21.05 12.38
CA HIS A 192 26.86 19.65 11.99
C HIS A 192 27.98 19.56 10.97
N VAL A 193 28.75 18.47 11.03
CA VAL A 193 29.90 18.24 10.16
C VAL A 193 29.70 17.01 9.29
N PHE A 194 30.13 17.10 8.03
CA PHE A 194 30.08 16.01 7.05
C PHE A 194 31.33 16.00 6.17
N HIS A 195 31.64 14.89 5.49
CA HIS A 195 32.57 14.95 4.36
C HIS A 195 31.95 15.80 3.24
N ALA A 196 32.77 16.59 2.56
CA ALA A 196 32.33 17.47 1.48
C ALA A 196 31.60 16.70 0.37
N VAL A 197 32.09 15.51 0.03
CA VAL A 197 31.47 14.63 -0.97
C VAL A 197 30.11 14.14 -0.48
N CYS A 198 30.01 13.67 0.76
CA CYS A 198 28.77 13.11 1.29
C CYS A 198 27.64 14.15 1.31
N ILE A 199 27.93 15.38 1.78
CA ILE A 199 26.91 16.43 1.79
C ILE A 199 26.56 16.89 0.37
N ALA A 200 27.53 16.96 -0.55
CA ALA A 200 27.26 17.31 -1.95
C ALA A 200 26.35 16.27 -2.64
N THR A 201 26.63 14.98 -2.47
CA THR A 201 25.79 13.90 -3.00
C THR A 201 24.40 13.90 -2.37
N PHE A 202 24.30 14.17 -1.06
CA PHE A 202 23.00 14.31 -0.41
C PHE A 202 22.19 15.48 -0.98
N GLU A 203 22.84 16.63 -1.20
CA GLU A 203 22.21 17.78 -1.82
C GLU A 203 21.68 17.46 -3.24
N GLU A 204 22.44 16.72 -4.04
CA GLU A 204 22.05 16.31 -5.40
C GLU A 204 20.87 15.33 -5.42
N LEU A 205 20.85 14.36 -4.51
CA LEU A 205 19.83 13.29 -4.51
C LEU A 205 18.53 13.65 -3.79
N VAL A 206 18.56 14.60 -2.85
CA VAL A 206 17.43 14.90 -1.96
C VAL A 206 16.78 16.25 -2.26
N CYS A 207 17.49 17.18 -2.91
CA CYS A 207 16.99 18.55 -3.09
C CYS A 207 16.38 18.80 -4.49
N ASP A 208 15.20 18.26 -4.76
CA ASP A 208 14.30 18.75 -5.82
C ASP A 208 13.56 20.06 -5.42
N ALA A 209 13.89 20.64 -4.26
CA ALA A 209 13.19 21.79 -3.65
C ALA A 209 14.16 22.95 -3.31
N PRO A 210 13.70 24.22 -3.31
CA PRO A 210 14.56 25.42 -3.26
C PRO A 210 15.32 25.66 -1.93
N ALA A 211 15.30 24.72 -0.98
CA ALA A 211 15.92 24.86 0.33
C ALA A 211 16.75 23.62 0.68
N ARG A 212 18.08 23.79 0.79
CA ARG A 212 19.00 22.79 1.32
C ARG A 212 18.62 22.50 2.79
N LEU A 213 18.35 21.24 3.14
CA LEU A 213 18.01 20.81 4.50
C LEU A 213 19.17 20.01 5.11
N CYS A 214 19.54 20.31 6.35
CA CYS A 214 20.57 19.52 7.03
C CYS A 214 20.08 18.07 7.26
N PRO A 215 20.87 17.03 6.95
CA PRO A 215 20.49 15.63 7.16
C PRO A 215 20.14 15.28 8.61
N VAL A 216 20.77 15.96 9.57
CA VAL A 216 20.62 15.66 11.01
C VAL A 216 19.49 16.47 11.63
N CYS A 217 19.59 17.80 11.61
CA CYS A 217 18.64 18.66 12.30
C CYS A 217 17.55 19.28 11.41
N ARG A 218 17.57 18.98 10.09
CA ARG A 218 16.59 19.49 9.10
C ARG A 218 16.50 21.02 9.03
N ALA A 219 17.50 21.73 9.53
CA ALA A 219 17.58 23.18 9.44
C ALA A 219 17.61 23.60 7.95
N PRO A 220 16.71 24.50 7.52
CA PRO A 220 16.65 24.95 6.13
C PRO A 220 17.69 26.03 5.84
N GLY A 221 18.13 26.10 4.58
CA GLY A 221 18.95 27.21 4.08
C GLY A 221 20.31 27.32 4.75
N TYR A 222 20.88 26.20 5.20
CA TYR A 222 22.17 26.23 5.87
C TYR A 222 23.27 26.77 4.94
N GLN A 223 24.23 27.47 5.55
CA GLN A 223 25.51 27.78 4.90
C GLN A 223 26.50 26.68 5.21
N LYS A 224 27.48 26.51 4.32
CA LYS A 224 28.52 25.50 4.45
C LYS A 224 29.89 26.15 4.36
N ARG A 225 30.80 25.76 5.25
CA ARG A 225 32.18 26.24 5.30
C ARG A 225 33.13 25.04 5.32
N PRO A 226 34.13 24.97 4.42
CA PRO A 226 35.15 23.95 4.50
C PRO A 226 35.97 24.14 5.79
N ILE A 227 36.30 23.03 6.45
CA ILE A 227 37.12 23.01 7.66
C ILE A 227 38.24 21.98 7.50
N ASP A 228 39.36 22.23 8.18
CA ASP A 228 40.36 21.19 8.37
C ASP A 228 39.81 20.16 9.37
N PRO A 229 39.68 18.87 9.01
CA PRO A 229 39.18 17.84 9.92
C PRO A 229 40.00 17.70 11.21
N SER A 230 41.27 18.12 11.20
CA SER A 230 42.16 18.07 12.37
C SER A 230 41.59 18.79 13.59
N ILE A 231 40.76 19.82 13.40
CA ILE A 231 40.15 20.60 14.50
C ILE A 231 39.16 19.79 15.35
N LEU A 232 38.70 18.64 14.85
CA LEU A 232 37.77 17.75 15.54
C LEU A 232 38.47 16.71 16.41
N LEU A 233 39.79 16.56 16.26
CA LEU A 233 40.56 15.65 17.08
C LEU A 233 40.75 16.27 18.47
N PRO A 234 40.59 15.50 19.56
CA PRO A 234 41.00 15.96 20.88
C PRO A 234 42.51 16.22 20.87
N GLY A 235 42.90 17.40 21.35
CA GLY A 235 44.31 17.76 21.59
C GLY A 235 44.92 17.03 22.77
#